data_AF-A0A916KND1-F1
#
_entry.id   AF-A0A916KND1-F1
#
_cell.length_a   1.000
_cell.length_b   1.000
_cell.length_c   1.000
_cell.angle_alpha   90.00
_cell.angle_beta   90.00
_cell.angle_gamma   90.00
#
_symmetry.space_group_name_H-M   'P 1'
#
loop_
_entity.id
_entity.type
_entity.pdbx_description
1 polymer ?
#
loop_
_entity_poly.entity_id
_entity_poly.type
_entity_poly.pdbx_seq_one_letter_code
_entity_poly.pdbx_strand_id
1 'polypeptide(L)'
;MPQADKLELAGIAPNQIIAEMWQGFLEGEGIPSTLGAQHVFSYLGVTMLPVSLYVLKEHLTQAKEILADLQIQNEEPDESAE
;
A
#
# COMPACT_ATOMS: atom_id res chain seq x y z
N MET A 1 -26.66 -8.22 11.15
CA MET A 1 -25.44 -7.41 11.30
C MET A 1 -24.55 -7.77 10.12
N PRO A 2 -24.18 -6.84 9.24
CA PRO A 2 -23.33 -7.17 8.10
C PRO A 2 -22.01 -7.73 8.62
N GLN A 3 -21.57 -8.81 8.00
CA GLN A 3 -20.35 -9.54 8.31
C GLN A 3 -19.20 -8.51 8.38
N ALA A 4 -18.43 -8.50 9.47
CA ALA A 4 -17.24 -7.66 9.54
C ALA A 4 -16.35 -8.06 8.37
N ASP A 5 -16.35 -7.23 7.33
CA ASP A 5 -15.67 -7.47 6.09
C ASP A 5 -14.20 -7.76 6.40
N LYS A 6 -13.78 -8.99 6.14
CA LYS A 6 -12.47 -9.48 6.57
C LYS A 6 -11.41 -8.81 5.72
N LEU A 7 -10.74 -7.82 6.31
CA LEU A 7 -9.58 -7.16 5.74
C LEU A 7 -8.40 -8.14 5.70
N GLU A 8 -7.77 -8.23 4.53
CA GLU A 8 -6.60 -9.07 4.27
C GLU A 8 -5.42 -8.17 3.85
N LEU A 9 -4.20 -8.58 4.21
CA LEU A 9 -2.99 -7.80 3.90
C LEU A 9 -2.68 -7.87 2.39
N ALA A 10 -2.72 -6.72 1.72
CA ALA A 10 -2.38 -6.58 0.31
C ALA A 10 -0.87 -6.36 0.10
N GLY A 11 -0.24 -5.52 0.92
CA GLY A 11 1.18 -5.20 0.81
C GLY A 11 1.72 -4.40 1.99
N ILE A 12 3.02 -4.18 1.99
CA ILE A 12 3.72 -3.34 2.97
C ILE A 12 4.51 -2.30 2.19
N ALA A 13 4.11 -1.04 2.30
CA ALA A 13 4.86 0.09 1.75
C ALA A 13 6.04 0.42 2.68
N PRO A 14 7.15 0.94 2.16
CA PRO A 14 8.34 1.23 2.97
C PRO A 14 8.17 2.47 3.87
N ASN A 15 7.24 3.38 3.56
CA ASN A 15 6.96 4.58 4.34
C ASN A 15 5.52 5.07 4.10
N GLN A 16 5.10 6.08 4.88
CA GLN A 16 3.74 6.64 4.81
C GLN A 16 3.40 7.23 3.44
N ILE A 17 4.35 7.92 2.79
CA ILE A 17 4.11 8.60 1.51
C ILE A 17 3.77 7.56 0.44
N ILE A 18 4.57 6.50 0.34
CA ILE A 18 4.31 5.41 -0.62
C ILE A 18 3.02 4.68 -0.27
N ALA A 19 2.72 4.49 1.02
CA ALA A 19 1.47 3.87 1.46
C ALA A 19 0.23 4.65 1.01
N GLU A 20 0.24 5.97 1.19
CA GLU A 20 -0.86 6.85 0.74
C GLU A 20 -0.97 6.89 -0.80
N MET A 21 0.15 6.89 -1.51
CA MET A 21 0.14 6.78 -2.97
C MET A 21 -0.51 5.48 -3.44
N TRP A 22 -0.07 4.35 -2.90
CA TRP A 22 -0.62 3.03 -3.21
C TRP A 22 -2.11 2.95 -2.87
N GLN A 23 -2.51 3.51 -1.72
CA GLN A 23 -3.92 3.62 -1.34
C GLN A 23 -4.72 4.40 -2.39
N GLY A 24 -4.22 5.56 -2.82
CA GLY A 24 -4.87 6.38 -3.85
C GLY A 24 -5.00 5.68 -5.19
N PHE A 25 -4.00 4.90 -5.62
CA PHE A 25 -4.09 4.07 -6.82
C PHE A 25 -5.18 3.00 -6.72
N LEU A 26 -5.22 2.26 -5.61
CA LEU A 26 -6.23 1.22 -5.38
C LEU A 26 -7.64 1.83 -5.33
N GLU A 27 -7.82 2.97 -4.67
CA GLU A 27 -9.09 3.69 -4.64
C GLU A 27 -9.52 4.16 -6.04
N GLY A 28 -8.57 4.62 -6.87
CA GLY A 28 -8.81 4.96 -8.28
C GLY A 28 -9.30 3.79 -9.13
N GLU A 29 -8.83 2.57 -8.83
CA GLU A 29 -9.27 1.31 -9.44
C GLU A 29 -10.55 0.73 -8.80
N GLY A 30 -11.17 1.47 -7.88
CA GLY A 30 -12.41 1.05 -7.20
C GLY A 30 -12.19 -0.03 -6.14
N ILE A 31 -10.97 -0.16 -5.60
CA ILE A 31 -10.62 -1.10 -4.54
C ILE A 31 -10.52 -0.35 -3.20
N PRO A 32 -11.49 -0.53 -2.29
CA PRO A 32 -11.41 0.07 -0.96
C PRO A 32 -10.22 -0.51 -0.19
N SER A 33 -9.38 0.36 0.36
CA SER A 33 -8.20 -0.02 1.12
C SER A 33 -8.04 0.80 2.40
N THR A 34 -7.27 0.28 3.36
CA THR A 34 -6.98 0.97 4.62
C THR A 34 -5.54 0.73 5.07
N LEU A 35 -4.96 1.74 5.72
CA LEU A 35 -3.60 1.68 6.24
C LEU A 35 -3.58 1.13 7.67
N GLY A 36 -2.57 0.33 7.99
CA GLY A 36 -2.34 -0.18 9.33
C GLY A 36 -1.94 0.92 10.31
N ALA A 37 -2.74 1.12 11.37
CA ALA A 37 -2.57 2.19 12.36
C ALA A 37 -1.31 2.09 13.25
N GLN A 38 -0.42 1.12 13.05
CA GLN A 38 0.64 0.77 14.00
C GLN A 38 1.88 1.70 13.94
N HIS A 39 2.01 2.56 12.93
CA HIS A 39 3.26 3.30 12.69
C HIS A 39 3.11 4.83 12.59
N VAL A 40 2.15 5.43 13.29
CA VAL A 40 1.92 6.89 13.29
C VAL A 40 2.78 7.67 14.30
N PHE A 41 3.98 7.17 14.64
CA PHE A 41 4.97 7.98 15.35
C PHE A 41 5.74 8.82 14.32
N SER A 42 5.13 9.92 13.93
CA SER A 42 5.63 10.78 12.87
C SER A 42 6.64 11.80 13.40
N TYR A 43 7.81 11.92 12.77
CA TYR A 43 8.61 13.15 12.84
C TYR A 43 8.06 14.08 11.75
N LEU A 44 7.54 15.25 12.10
CA LEU A 44 6.88 16.20 11.17
C LEU A 44 5.66 15.63 10.40
N GLY A 45 4.92 14.67 10.97
CA GLY A 45 3.70 14.14 10.35
C GLY A 45 3.89 13.00 9.34
N VAL A 46 5.13 12.66 8.97
CA VAL A 46 5.46 11.53 8.08
C VAL A 46 6.27 10.47 8.84
N THR A 47 5.97 9.19 8.65
CA THR A 47 6.79 8.07 9.14
C THR A 47 7.62 7.48 8.00
N MET A 48 8.90 7.21 8.28
CA MET A 48 9.78 6.42 7.40
C MET A 48 9.73 4.92 7.73
N LEU A 49 8.86 4.51 8.66
CA LEU A 49 8.66 3.10 8.97
C LEU A 49 7.72 2.44 7.95
N PRO A 50 7.88 1.13 7.70
CA PRO A 50 6.98 0.41 6.84
C PRO A 50 5.51 0.50 7.30
N VAL A 51 4.59 0.59 6.34
CA VAL A 51 3.16 0.72 6.58
C VAL A 51 2.43 -0.41 5.85
N SER A 52 1.68 -1.20 6.60
CA SER A 52 0.83 -2.26 6.06
C SER A 52 -0.41 -1.69 5.38
N LEU A 53 -0.78 -2.27 4.25
CA LEU A 53 -1.96 -1.89 3.47
C LEU A 53 -2.92 -3.08 3.36
N TYR A 54 -4.17 -2.86 3.73
CA TYR A 54 -5.21 -3.88 3.82
C TYR A 54 -6.35 -3.60 2.86
N VAL A 55 -6.95 -4.64 2.32
CA VAL A 55 -8.10 -4.58 1.41
C VAL A 55 -9.13 -5.63 1.79
N LEU A 56 -10.34 -5.51 1.27
CA LEU A 56 -11.34 -6.57 1.35
C LEU A 56 -10.84 -7.83 0.67
N LYS A 57 -11.16 -9.00 1.25
CA LYS A 57 -10.75 -10.30 0.70
C LYS A 57 -11.10 -10.48 -0.78
N GLU A 58 -12.23 -9.92 -1.23
CA GLU A 58 -12.69 -10.00 -2.62
C GLU A 58 -11.75 -9.27 -3.61
N HIS A 59 -11.04 -8.24 -3.16
CA HIS A 59 -10.11 -7.46 -3.96
C HIS A 59 -8.64 -7.85 -3.76
N LEU A 60 -8.35 -8.83 -2.89
CA LEU A 60 -6.98 -9.16 -2.49
C LEU A 60 -6.06 -9.51 -3.66
N THR A 61 -6.54 -10.31 -4.60
CA THR A 61 -5.76 -10.74 -5.76
C THR A 61 -5.43 -9.55 -6.66
N GLN A 62 -6.44 -8.77 -7.03
CA GLN A 62 -6.28 -7.60 -7.89
C GLN A 62 -5.38 -6.54 -7.24
N ALA A 63 -5.56 -6.28 -5.93
CA ALA A 63 -4.71 -5.35 -5.20
C ALA A 63 -3.24 -5.80 -5.22
N LYS A 64 -2.96 -7.09 -5.01
CA LYS A 64 -1.59 -7.61 -5.05
C LYS A 64 -0.92 -7.47 -6.41
N GLU A 65 -1.67 -7.65 -7.50
CA GLU A 65 -1.16 -7.48 -8.85
C GLU A 65 -0.78 -6.01 -9.11
N ILE A 66 -1.65 -5.07 -8.76
CA ILE A 66 -1.39 -3.62 -8.89
C ILE A 66 -0.17 -3.22 -8.05
N LEU A 67 -0.11 -3.66 -6.79
CA LEU A 67 0.99 -3.31 -5.89
C LEU A 67 2.33 -3.91 -6.35
N ALA A 68 2.33 -5.09 -6.97
CA ALA A 68 3.53 -5.70 -7.52
C ALA A 68 4.06 -4.87 -8.72
N ASP A 69 3.18 -4.41 -9.60
CA ASP A 69 3.54 -3.53 -10.71
C ASP A 69 4.12 -2.20 -10.23
N LEU A 70 3.50 -1.59 -9.21
CA LEU A 70 3.99 -0.36 -8.60
C LEU A 70 5.34 -0.53 -7.88
N GLN A 71 5.66 -1.71 -7.34
CA GLN A 71 6.98 -1.99 -6.75
C GLN A 71 8.06 -2.07 -7.83
N ILE A 72 7.78 -2.73 -8.94
CA ILE A 72 8.70 -2.84 -10.08
C ILE A 72 9.01 -1.45 -10.66
N GLN A 73 8.02 -0.58 -10.78
CA GLN A 73 8.23 0.81 -11.23
C GLN A 73 9.09 1.65 -10.28
N ASN A 74 9.11 1.33 -8.98
CA ASN A 74 9.98 1.99 -8.01
C ASN A 74 11.41 1.40 -7.96
N GLU A 75 11.61 0.21 -8.54
CA GLU A 75 12.88 -0.52 -8.58
C GLU A 75 13.62 -0.37 -9.93
N GLU A 76 13.14 0.45 -10.87
CA GLU A 76 13.88 0.66 -12.12
C GLU A 76 15.32 1.16 -11.83
N PRO A 77 16.32 0.51 -12.44
CA PRO A 77 17.70 0.59 -11.99
C PRO A 77 18.32 1.92 -12.44
N ASP A 78 19.17 2.47 -11.58
CA ASP A 78 20.10 3.54 -11.92
C ASP A 78 21.07 3.02 -13.00
N GLU A 79 20.66 3.11 -14.26
CA GLU A 79 21.54 2.91 -15.41
C GLU A 79 22.42 4.17 -15.60
N SER A 80 23.24 4.45 -14.59
CA SER A 80 24.41 5.32 -14.72
C SER A 80 25.66 4.44 -14.61
N ALA A 81 25.88 3.63 -15.65
CA ALA A 81 27.18 3.05 -15.90
C ALA A 81 28.09 4.15 -16.48
N GLU A 82 29.00 4.67 -15.67
CA GLU A 82 30.24 5.33 -16.12
C GLU A 82 31.47 4.68 -15.47
#